data_AF-A0A969EMZ4-F1
#
_entry.id   AF-A0A969EMZ4-F1
#
_cell.length_a   1.000
_cell.length_b   1.000
_cell.length_c   1.000
_cell.angle_alpha   90.00
_cell.angle_beta   90.00
_cell.angle_gamma   90.00
#
_symmetry.space_group_name_H-M   'P 1'
#
loop_
_entity.id
_entity.type
_entity.pdbx_description
1 polymer ?
#
loop_
_entity_poly.entity_id
_entity_poly.type
_entity_poly.pdbx_seq_one_letter_code
_entity_poly.pdbx_strand_id
1 'polypeptide(L)' 'MTGDDNVARVWEIVPDDVGVSLREVSRVVHLGIINDVVYAAGGNHIATASADHTVLVSILIPDELIEKHAAG' A
#
# COMPACT_ATOMS: atom_id res chain seq x y z
N MET A 1 17.51 -1.05 10.50
CA MET A 1 16.40 -1.10 9.54
C MET A 1 16.56 0.17 8.72
N THR A 2 17.15 0.12 7.52
CA THR A 2 17.37 1.34 6.71
C THR A 2 16.66 1.15 5.39
N GLY A 3 15.46 1.75 5.28
CA GLY A 3 14.75 1.96 4.02
C GLY A 3 15.23 3.28 3.44
N ASP A 4 16.22 3.21 2.56
CA ASP A 4 16.76 4.39 1.85
C ASP A 4 15.89 4.82 0.67
N ASP A 5 14.88 4.02 0.30
CA ASP A 5 13.85 4.48 -0.61
C ASP A 5 12.71 5.14 0.20
N ASN A 6 12.40 6.39 -0.13
CA ASN A 6 11.30 7.17 0.48
C ASN A 6 9.92 6.62 0.07
N VAL A 7 9.77 5.29 0.06
CA VAL A 7 8.68 4.56 -0.57
C VAL A 7 8.14 3.52 0.40
N ALA A 8 6.87 3.63 0.73
CA ALA A 8 6.13 2.55 1.37
C ALA A 8 5.42 1.75 0.28
N ARG A 9 5.56 0.42 0.33
CA ARG A 9 4.84 -0.52 -0.56
C ARG A 9 3.99 -1.46 0.27
N VAL A 10 2.81 -1.77 -0.23
CA VAL A 10 1.95 -2.80 0.33
C VAL A 10 1.85 -3.93 -0.67
N TRP A 11 2.05 -5.14 -0.17
CA TRP A 11 2.04 -6.36 -0.95
C TRP A 11 0.91 -7.25 -0.46
N GLU A 12 0.15 -7.79 -1.41
CA GLU A 12 -0.71 -8.92 -1.17
C GLU A 12 0.09 -10.21 -1.35
N ILE A 13 -0.11 -11.13 -0.42
CA ILE A 13 0.47 -12.47 -0.44
C ILE A 13 -0.51 -13.37 -1.19
N VAL A 14 -0.12 -13.81 -2.38
CA VAL A 14 -0.96 -14.63 -3.26
C VAL A 14 -0.41 -16.06 -3.27
N PRO A 15 -1.11 -17.05 -2.70
CA PRO A 15 -0.76 -18.45 -2.88
C PRO A 15 -0.88 -18.83 -4.36
N ASP A 16 0.09 -19.58 -4.87
CA ASP A 16 0.06 -20.13 -6.23
C ASP A 16 0.53 -21.59 -6.27
N ASP A 17 0.46 -22.22 -7.44
CA ASP A 17 0.77 -23.65 -7.62
C ASP A 17 2.24 -24.01 -7.29
N VAL A 18 3.13 -23.02 -7.18
CA VAL A 18 4.56 -23.19 -6.89
C VAL A 18 4.98 -22.60 -5.54
N GLY A 19 4.06 -21.99 -4.79
CA GLY A 19 4.29 -21.46 -3.45
C GLY A 19 3.51 -20.18 -3.17
N VAL A 20 4.24 -19.08 -2.99
CA VAL A 20 3.70 -17.77 -2.63
C VAL A 20 4.32 -16.71 -3.52
N SER A 21 3.49 -15.96 -4.23
CA SER A 21 3.86 -14.75 -4.96
C SER A 21 3.42 -13.49 -4.20
N LEU A 22 4.06 -12.37 -4.52
CA LEU A 22 3.74 -11.06 -3.96
C LEU A 22 3.22 -10.15 -5.08
N ARG A 23 2.03 -9.57 -4.88
CA ARG A 23 1.45 -8.56 -5.76
C ARG A 23 1.52 -7.20 -5.07
N GLU A 24 2.17 -6.21 -5.67
CA GLU A 24 2.13 -4.83 -5.14
C GLU A 24 0.72 -4.28 -5.34
N VAL A 25 0.04 -3.91 -4.25
CA VAL A 25 -1.34 -3.40 -4.27
C VAL A 25 -1.44 -1.92 -3.90
N SER A 26 -0.38 -1.33 -3.35
CA SER A 26 -0.32 0.10 -3.09
C SER A 26 1.12 0.57 -2.95
N ARG A 27 1.35 1.82 -3.37
CA ARG A 27 2.63 2.51 -3.24
C ARG A 27 2.43 3.95 -2.79
N VAL A 28 3.17 4.35 -1.77
CA VAL A 28 3.21 5.74 -1.29
C VAL A 28 4.64 6.24 -1.39
N VAL A 29 4.81 7.44 -1.94
CA VAL A 29 6.13 8.05 -2.16
C VAL A 29 6.18 9.37 -1.40
N HIS A 30 7.22 9.53 -0.59
CA HIS A 30 7.56 10.74 0.12
C HIS A 30 8.82 11.38 -0.45
N LEU A 31 9.04 12.66 -0.15
CA LEU A 31 10.28 13.37 -0.51
C LEU A 31 11.38 13.16 0.54
N GLY A 32 11.03 12.61 1.70
CA GLY A 32 11.94 12.25 2.77
C GLY A 32 11.66 10.86 3.32
N ILE A 33 12.55 10.41 4.20
CA ILE A 33 12.50 9.09 4.81
C ILE A 33 11.15 8.90 5.51
N ILE A 34 10.53 7.76 5.25
CA ILE A 34 9.32 7.34 5.96
C ILE A 34 9.74 6.82 7.33
N ASN A 35 9.27 7.48 8.39
CA ASN A 35 9.62 7.15 9.76
C ASN A 35 8.64 6.16 10.38
N ASP A 36 7.38 6.16 9.92
CA ASP A 36 6.33 5.30 10.49
C ASP A 36 5.23 4.97 9.46
N VAL A 37 4.60 3.81 9.63
CA VAL A 37 3.50 3.30 8.81
C VAL A 37 2.49 2.58 9.70
N VAL A 38 1.22 2.97 9.61
CA VAL A 38 0.12 2.33 10.34
C VAL A 38 -1.01 1.92 9.42
N TYR A 39 -1.63 0.77 9.71
CA TYR A 39 -2.87 0.33 9.04
C TYR A 39 -4.09 0.89 9.78
N ALA A 40 -5.08 1.37 9.02
CA ALA A 40 -6.38 1.69 9.58
C ALA A 40 -7.11 0.39 9.99
N ALA A 41 -7.79 0.40 11.14
CA ALA A 41 -8.50 -0.78 11.67
C ALA A 41 -9.59 -1.34 10.73
N GLY A 42 -10.08 -0.52 9.78
CA GLY A 42 -11.01 -0.96 8.72
C GLY A 42 -10.36 -1.64 7.52
N GLY A 43 -9.04 -1.88 7.55
CA GLY A 43 -8.31 -2.64 6.52
C GLY A 43 -8.08 -1.93 5.18
N ASN A 44 -8.75 -0.80 4.93
CA ASN A 44 -8.79 -0.20 3.60
C ASN A 44 -7.82 0.99 3.40
N HIS A 45 -7.03 1.34 4.41
CA HIS A 45 -6.11 2.47 4.35
C HIS A 45 -4.82 2.20 5.10
N ILE A 46 -3.76 2.86 4.64
CA ILE A 46 -2.52 3.06 5.40
C ILE A 46 -2.27 4.56 5.59
N ALA A 47 -1.59 4.90 6.67
CA ALA A 47 -1.03 6.22 6.88
C ALA A 47 0.50 6.12 7.02
N THR A 48 1.22 7.01 6.35
CA THR A 48 2.68 7.11 6.39
C THR A 48 3.09 8.47 6.94
N ALA A 49 4.05 8.50 7.88
CA ALA A 49 4.62 9.73 8.42
C ALA A 49 6.08 9.86 7.97
N SER A 50 6.45 11.02 7.43
CA SER A 50 7.77 11.23 6.83
C SER A 50 8.53 12.43 7.41
N ALA A 51 9.85 12.35 7.29
CA ALA A 51 10.78 13.45 7.54
C ALA A 51 10.58 14.64 6.57
N ASP A 52 9.79 14.50 5.50
CA ASP A 52 9.39 15.63 4.64
C ASP A 52 8.29 16.53 5.26
N HIS A 53 7.95 16.29 6.53
CA HIS A 53 6.95 17.02 7.31
C HIS A 53 5.52 16.79 6.83
N THR A 54 5.27 15.69 6.10
CA THR A 54 3.92 15.31 5.66
C THR A 54 3.48 13.97 6.24
N VAL A 55 2.16 13.81 6.32
CA VAL A 55 1.49 12.53 6.51
C VAL A 55 0.65 12.28 5.26
N LEU A 56 0.80 11.10 4.65
CA LEU A 56 -0.01 10.69 3.52
C LEU A 56 -0.91 9.52 3.91
N VAL A 57 -2.17 9.56 3.48
CA VAL A 57 -3.13 8.46 3.65
C VAL A 57 -3.41 7.88 2.28
N SER A 58 -3.15 6.58 2.12
CA SER A 58 -3.40 5.85 0.88
C SER A 58 -4.51 4.83 1.07
N ILE A 59 -5.36 4.69 0.06
CA ILE A 59 -6.37 3.63 -0.02
C ILE A 59 -5.68 2.34 -0.46
N LEU A 60 -5.88 1.27 0.29
CA LEU A 60 -5.58 -0.07 -0.17
C LEU A 60 -6.82 -0.52 -0.96
N ILE A 61 -6.74 -0.50 -2.29
CA ILE A 61 -7.73 -1.16 -3.12
C ILE A 61 -7.13 -2.51 -3.49
N PRO A 62 -7.44 -3.61 -2.76
CA PRO A 62 -7.28 -4.91 -3.36
C PRO A 62 -8.19 -4.93 -4.61
N ASP A 63 -7.66 -5.41 -5.73
CA ASP A 63 -8.29 -5.35 -7.07
C ASP A 63 -9.71 -5.97 -7.19
N GLU A 64 -10.37 -6.37 -6.09
CA GLU A 64 -11.70 -7.00 -6.10
C GLU A 64 -12.90 -6.05 -6.34
N LEU A 65 -12.71 -4.75 -6.60
CA LEU A 65 -13.85 -3.82 -6.78
C LEU A 65 -13.87 -2.98 -8.06
N ILE A 66 -13.22 -3.43 -9.15
CA ILE A 66 -13.56 -2.93 -10.50
C ILE A 66 -14.38 -3.98 -11.29
N GLU A 67 -15.41 -4.55 -10.66
CA GLU A 67 -16.56 -5.07 -11.40
C GLU A 67 -17.86 -4.48 -10.84
N LYS A 68 -18.33 -3.37 -11.42
CA LYS A 68 -19.76 -3.20 -11.77
C LYS A 68 -20.03 -1.95 -12.61
N HIS A 69 -20.75 -2.21 -13.69
CA HIS A 69 -21.53 -1.30 -14.56
C HIS A 69 -20.81 -0.59 -15.71
N ALA A 70 -20.58 -1.34 -16.78
CA ALA A 70 -20.90 -0.89 -18.13
C ALA A 70 -21.65 -2.01 -18.87
N ALA A 71 -22.89 -2.28 -18.46
CA ALA A 71 -23.87 -2.99 -19.26
C ALA A 71 -25.17 -2.18 -19.20
N GLY A 72 -25.59 -1.71 -20.37
CA GLY A 72 -26.72 -0.82 -20.61
C GLY A 72 -26.55 -0.15 -21.96
#